data_AF-A0A0S7CTX8-F1
#
_entry.id   AF-A0A0S7CTX8-F1
#
_cell.length_a   1.000
_cell.length_b   1.000
_cell.length_c   1.000
_cell.angle_alpha   90.00
_cell.angle_beta   90.00
_cell.angle_gamma   90.00
#
_symmetry.space_group_name_H-M   'P 1'
#
loop_
_entity.id
_entity.type
_entity.pdbx_description
1 polymer ?
#
loop_
_entity_poly.entity_id
_entity_poly.type
_entity_poly.pdbx_seq_one_letter_code
_entity_poly.pdbx_strand_id
1 'polypeptide(L)'
;MGFSQASLTKQLTSSAGNEFTAPQAESAVANSGADWNAEAVKAAKGYMSSGMGFSRQSLIAQLTSAAGNQFTDTQAGYAADQVGLK
;
A
#
# COMPACT_ATOMS: atom_id res chain seq x y z
N MET A 1 -3.61 -5.50 6.65
CA MET A 1 -3.21 -4.13 6.30
C MET A 1 -1.79 -4.17 5.77
N GLY A 2 -1.54 -3.56 4.61
CA GLY A 2 -0.19 -3.42 4.05
C GLY A 2 0.05 -1.96 3.67
N PHE A 3 1.28 -1.50 3.73
CA PHE A 3 1.63 -0.10 3.49
C PHE A 3 2.46 0.07 2.23
N SER A 4 2.11 1.04 1.39
CA SER A 4 3.06 1.59 0.43
C SER A 4 4.00 2.55 1.12
N GLN A 5 5.14 2.81 0.48
CA GLN A 5 6.06 3.88 0.88
C GLN A 5 5.33 5.21 1.09
N ALA A 6 4.45 5.61 0.17
CA ALA A 6 3.70 6.87 0.26
C ALA A 6 2.73 6.88 1.45
N SER A 7 1.97 5.79 1.64
CA SER A 7 1.01 5.70 2.75
C SER A 7 1.70 5.65 4.12
N LEU A 8 2.86 5.00 4.21
CA LEU A 8 3.63 4.93 5.45
C LEU A 8 4.23 6.30 5.78
N THR A 9 4.83 6.99 4.81
CA THR A 9 5.32 8.37 5.00
C THR A 9 4.19 9.28 5.48
N LYS A 10 3.02 9.23 4.83
CA LYS A 10 1.84 10.00 5.24
C LYS A 10 1.39 9.67 6.67
N GLN A 11 1.45 8.41 7.07
CA GLN A 11 1.08 8.00 8.43
C GLN A 11 2.09 8.51 9.47
N LEU A 12 3.39 8.52 9.15
CA LEU A 12 4.44 9.00 10.03
C LEU A 12 4.39 10.53 10.23
N THR A 13 3.99 11.28 9.20
CA THR A 13 3.87 12.74 9.25
C THR A 13 2.50 13.24 9.72
N SER A 14 1.50 12.36 9.80
CA SER A 14 0.16 12.70 10.26
C SER A 14 0.15 13.17 11.72
N SER A 15 -0.66 14.20 12.00
CA SER A 15 -0.92 14.71 13.36
C SER A 15 -1.68 13.71 14.25
N ALA A 16 -2.38 12.76 13.64
CA ALA A 16 -2.98 11.62 14.33
C ALA A 16 -2.02 10.41 14.46
N GLY A 17 -0.79 10.54 13.97
CA GLY A 17 0.24 9.50 13.93
C GLY A 17 1.38 9.80 14.90
N ASN A 18 2.60 9.93 14.37
CA ASN A 18 3.82 10.13 15.17
C ASN A 18 4.40 11.55 15.05
N GLU A 19 3.79 12.43 14.25
CA GLU A 19 4.20 13.84 14.07
C GLU A 19 5.68 14.04 13.68
N PHE A 20 6.26 13.08 12.95
CA PHE A 20 7.60 13.26 12.41
C PHE A 20 7.61 14.34 11.33
N THR A 21 8.73 15.05 11.22
CA THR A 21 8.95 15.93 10.07
C THR A 21 9.02 15.09 8.78
N ALA A 22 8.63 15.68 7.65
CA ALA A 22 8.69 14.99 6.36
C ALA A 22 10.08 14.37 6.06
N PRO A 23 11.21 15.06 6.28
CA PRO A 23 12.53 14.47 6.06
C PRO A 23 12.84 13.26 6.96
N GLN A 24 12.39 13.30 8.23
CA GLN A 24 12.57 12.17 9.15
C GLN A 24 11.75 10.95 8.70
N ALA A 25 10.49 11.17 8.31
CA ALA A 25 9.62 10.11 7.81
C ALA A 25 10.17 9.50 6.51
N GLU A 26 10.57 10.32 5.55
CA GLU A 26 11.17 9.85 4.29
C GLU A 26 12.43 9.03 4.54
N SER A 27 13.32 9.51 5.42
CA SER A 27 14.53 8.78 5.80
C SER A 27 14.21 7.45 6.48
N ALA A 28 13.26 7.42 7.41
CA ALA A 28 12.87 6.19 8.10
C ALA A 28 12.27 5.16 7.13
N VAL A 29 11.40 5.60 6.23
CA VAL A 29 10.75 4.72 5.24
C VAL A 29 11.79 4.17 4.25
N ALA A 30 12.69 5.02 3.74
CA ALA A 30 13.74 4.61 2.81
C ALA A 30 14.71 3.59 3.42
N ASN A 31 15.00 3.71 4.72
CA ASN A 31 15.92 2.81 5.44
C ASN A 31 15.22 1.65 6.17
N SER A 32 13.91 1.49 6.00
CA SER A 32 13.12 0.48 6.72
C SER A 32 13.43 -0.97 6.30
N GLY A 33 14.01 -1.17 5.12
CA GLY A 33 14.22 -2.50 4.53
C GLY A 33 12.93 -3.19 4.07
N ALA A 34 11.82 -2.46 3.95
CA ALA A 34 10.54 -3.02 3.56
C ALA A 34 10.53 -3.50 2.10
N ASP A 35 9.97 -4.69 1.89
CA ASP A 35 9.61 -5.17 0.57
C ASP A 35 8.21 -4.65 0.20
N TRP A 36 8.18 -3.60 -0.61
CA TRP A 36 6.94 -2.94 -1.01
C TRP A 36 6.04 -3.80 -1.90
N ASN A 37 6.60 -4.76 -2.64
CA ASN A 37 5.78 -5.72 -3.39
C ASN A 37 5.09 -6.70 -2.44
N ALA A 38 5.81 -7.19 -1.43
CA ALA A 38 5.23 -8.06 -0.40
C ALA A 38 4.13 -7.32 0.39
N GLU A 39 4.32 -6.05 0.72
CA GLU A 39 3.30 -5.23 1.37
C GLU A 39 2.08 -4.98 0.47
N ALA A 40 2.28 -4.79 -0.84
CA ALA A 40 1.18 -4.70 -1.81
C ALA A 40 0.36 -6.00 -1.88
N VAL A 41 1.02 -7.16 -1.92
CA VAL A 41 0.36 -8.48 -1.88
C VAL A 41 -0.44 -8.66 -0.58
N LYS A 42 0.13 -8.25 0.55
CA LYS A 42 -0.55 -8.29 1.86
C LYS A 42 -1.79 -7.41 1.88
N ALA A 43 -1.72 -6.21 1.31
CA ALA A 43 -2.88 -5.32 1.16
C ALA A 43 -3.94 -5.93 0.23
N ALA A 44 -3.54 -6.45 -0.93
CA ALA A 44 -4.42 -7.12 -1.89
C ALA A 44 -5.19 -8.28 -1.24
N LYS A 45 -4.48 -9.18 -0.53
CA LYS A 45 -5.09 -10.27 0.23
C LYS A 45 -6.10 -9.75 1.26
N GLY A 46 -5.77 -8.67 1.96
CA GLY A 46 -6.68 -8.02 2.90
C GLY A 46 -7.99 -7.57 2.26
N TYR A 47 -7.93 -6.92 1.08
CA TYR A 47 -9.13 -6.54 0.34
C TYR A 47 -9.93 -7.75 -0.12
N MET A 48 -9.26 -8.77 -0.67
CA MET A 48 -9.94 -10.01 -1.11
C MET A 48 -10.63 -10.74 0.05
N SER A 49 -10.06 -10.71 1.25
CA SER A 49 -10.66 -11.32 2.45
C SER A 49 -11.79 -10.51 3.08
N SER A 50 -12.06 -9.28 2.60
CA SER A 50 -13.15 -8.45 3.15
C SER A 50 -14.55 -8.91 2.75
N GLY A 51 -14.65 -9.92 1.88
CA GLY A 51 -15.92 -10.40 1.33
C GLY A 51 -16.45 -9.55 0.18
N MET A 52 -15.84 -8.40 -0.12
CA MET A 52 -16.10 -7.65 -1.35
C MET A 52 -15.45 -8.35 -2.55
N GLY A 53 -16.23 -8.53 -3.62
CA GLY A 53 -15.71 -9.01 -4.90
C GLY A 53 -14.90 -7.93 -5.61
N PHE A 54 -13.71 -8.25 -6.07
CA PHE A 54 -12.87 -7.36 -6.88
C PHE A 54 -12.57 -7.98 -8.25
N SER A 55 -12.62 -7.15 -9.29
CA SER A 55 -11.96 -7.45 -10.56
C SER A 55 -10.49 -7.02 -10.46
N ARG A 56 -9.65 -7.47 -11.42
CA ARG A 56 -8.24 -7.04 -11.49
C ARG A 56 -8.13 -5.51 -11.50
N GLN A 57 -8.91 -4.85 -12.34
CA GLN A 57 -8.88 -3.40 -12.49
C GLN A 57 -9.39 -2.69 -11.23
N SER A 58 -10.46 -3.17 -10.59
CA SER A 58 -10.97 -2.52 -9.39
C SER A 58 -10.05 -2.71 -8.19
N LEU A 59 -9.37 -3.86 -8.07
CA LEU A 59 -8.37 -4.07 -7.04
C LEU A 59 -7.14 -3.17 -7.25
N ILE A 60 -6.64 -3.06 -8.48
CA ILE A 60 -5.54 -2.16 -8.81
C ILE A 60 -5.92 -0.72 -8.44
N ALA A 61 -7.10 -0.25 -8.87
CA ALA A 61 -7.60 1.08 -8.53
C ALA A 61 -7.70 1.30 -7.02
N GLN A 62 -8.16 0.29 -6.27
CA GLN A 62 -8.25 0.36 -4.81
C GLN A 62 -6.86 0.51 -4.17
N LEU A 63 -5.88 -0.30 -4.60
CA LEU A 63 -4.51 -0.31 -4.07
C LEU A 63 -3.74 0.99 -4.39
N THR A 64 -3.98 1.60 -5.56
CA THR A 64 -3.30 2.83 -5.98
C THR A 64 -4.00 4.10 -5.49
N SER A 65 -5.27 4.00 -5.07
CA SER A 65 -6.05 5.17 -4.64
C SER A 65 -5.45 5.90 -3.44
N ALA A 66 -5.65 7.23 -3.42
CA ALA A 66 -5.25 8.10 -2.32
C ALA A 66 -5.93 7.80 -0.98
N ALA A 67 -7.14 7.23 -1.04
CA ALA A 67 -7.91 6.80 0.13
C ALA A 67 -7.58 5.35 0.55
N GLY A 68 -6.99 4.56 -0.33
CA GLY A 68 -6.53 3.21 -0.06
C GLY A 68 -5.09 3.20 0.41
N ASN A 69 -4.19 2.64 -0.41
CA ASN A 69 -2.82 2.37 0.00
C ASN A 69 -1.77 3.15 -0.77
N GLN A 70 -2.13 3.86 -1.85
CA GLN A 70 -1.18 4.65 -2.64
C GLN A 70 0.04 3.82 -3.12
N PHE A 71 -0.15 2.55 -3.49
CA PHE A 71 0.89 1.78 -4.17
C PHE A 71 1.13 2.32 -5.57
N THR A 72 2.30 2.04 -6.14
CA THR A 72 2.52 2.31 -7.57
C THR A 72 1.69 1.35 -8.42
N ASP A 73 1.38 1.72 -9.67
CA ASP A 73 0.63 0.85 -10.59
C ASP A 73 1.33 -0.51 -10.79
N THR A 74 2.66 -0.53 -10.83
CA THR A 74 3.44 -1.76 -10.95
C THR A 74 3.28 -2.68 -9.73
N GLN A 75 3.35 -2.12 -8.51
CA GLN A 75 3.16 -2.88 -7.27
C GLN A 75 1.73 -3.40 -7.15
N ALA A 76 0.74 -2.57 -7.48
CA ALA A 76 -0.67 -2.94 -7.47
C ALA A 76 -0.98 -4.03 -8.51
N GLY A 77 -0.44 -3.91 -9.72
CA GLY A 77 -0.56 -4.92 -10.77
C GLY A 77 0.05 -6.26 -10.35
N TYR A 78 1.28 -6.24 -9.82
CA TYR A 78 1.93 -7.42 -9.26
C TYR A 78 1.07 -8.07 -8.17
N ALA A 79 0.55 -7.27 -7.23
CA ALA A 79 -0.27 -7.78 -6.14
C ALA A 79 -1.60 -8.38 -6.62
N ALA A 80 -2.24 -7.80 -7.63
CA ALA A 80 -3.44 -8.34 -8.24
C ALA A 80 -3.20 -9.72 -8.88
N ASP A 81 -2.08 -9.87 -9.59
CA ASP A 81 -1.69 -11.14 -10.21
C ASP A 81 -1.44 -12.21 -9.12
N GLN A 82 -0.82 -11.84 -8.00
CA GLN A 82 -0.53 -12.74 -6.86
C GLN A 82 -1.79 -13.22 -6.11
N VAL A 83 -2.90 -12.50 -6.20
CA VAL A 83 -4.19 -12.93 -5.63
C VAL A 83 -5.09 -13.62 -6.66
N GLY A 84 -4.54 -13.96 -7.83
CA GLY A 84 -5.22 -14.74 -8.86
C GLY A 84 -6.04 -13.93 -9.85
N LEU A 85 -5.95 -12.60 -9.84
CA LEU A 85 -6.62 -11.72 -10.79
C LEU A 85 -5.64 -11.40 -11.94
N LYS A 86 -5.74 -12.13 -13.04
CA LYS A 86 -4.92 -11.96 -14.26
C LYS A 86 -5.58 -11.06 -15.30
#